data_AF-A0A258HXK6-F1
#
_entry.id   AF-A0A258HXK6-F1
#
_cell.length_a   1.000
_cell.length_b   1.000
_cell.length_c   1.000
_cell.angle_alpha   90.00
_cell.angle_beta   90.00
_cell.angle_gamma   90.00
#
_symmetry.space_group_name_H-M   'P 1'
#
loop_
_entity.id
_entity.type
_entity.pdbx_description
1 polymer ?
#
loop_
_entity_poly.entity_id
_entity_poly.type
_entity_poly.pdbx_seq_one_letter_code
_entity_poly.pdbx_strand_id
1 'polypeptide(L)'
;MRAIDTNVIVRLLTADDPVQAEAAKQIIQEGDVFIGVTVLLEVEWVLRAAYGFGANEIAAAIRGLAGLPQVTVEEAEAVAKALDWTAKGMDFADALHLARAQHCSAFVTFDRKLASKAKGFAQVPVIAL
;
A
#
# COMPACT_ATOMS: atom_id res chain seq x y z
N MET A 1 13.41 -7.03 -14.90
CA MET A 1 12.47 -6.42 -13.95
C MET A 1 12.42 -4.93 -14.18
N ARG A 2 11.22 -4.36 -14.35
CA ARG A 2 10.96 -2.94 -14.61
C ARG A 2 10.22 -2.34 -13.41
N ALA A 3 10.86 -1.42 -12.69
CA ALA A 3 10.18 -0.68 -11.64
C ALA A 3 9.22 0.34 -12.27
N ILE A 4 8.01 0.46 -11.74
CA ILE A 4 7.03 1.46 -12.17
C ILE A 4 6.72 2.45 -11.06
N ASP A 5 6.42 3.68 -11.46
CA ASP A 5 6.19 4.81 -10.56
C ASP A 5 4.71 4.97 -10.17
N THR A 6 4.45 5.78 -9.15
CA THR A 6 3.13 6.11 -8.61
C THR A 6 2.18 6.55 -9.72
N ASN A 7 2.63 7.42 -10.63
CA ASN A 7 1.78 7.95 -11.68
C ASN A 7 1.27 6.86 -12.64
N VAL A 8 2.09 5.87 -13.01
CA VAL A 8 1.69 4.76 -13.89
C VAL A 8 0.58 3.96 -13.23
N ILE A 9 0.72 3.67 -11.93
CA ILE A 9 -0.27 2.92 -11.17
C ILE A 9 -1.56 3.71 -11.02
N VAL A 10 -1.48 5.01 -10.71
CA VAL A 10 -2.67 5.86 -10.60
C VAL A 10 -3.43 5.90 -11.93
N ARG A 11 -2.75 6.08 -13.06
CA ARG A 11 -3.40 6.07 -14.39
C ARG A 11 -4.09 4.74 -14.70
N LEU A 12 -3.49 3.62 -14.31
CA LEU A 12 -4.13 2.31 -14.43
C LEU A 12 -5.42 2.22 -13.60
N LEU A 13 -5.37 2.65 -12.33
CA LEU A 13 -6.45 2.42 -11.37
C LEU A 13 -7.62 3.39 -11.53
N THR A 14 -7.37 4.62 -11.98
CA THR A 14 -8.40 5.66 -12.09
C THR A 14 -8.90 5.86 -13.52
N ALA A 15 -8.10 5.47 -14.52
CA ALA A 15 -8.37 5.68 -15.94
C ALA A 15 -8.78 7.13 -16.29
N ASP A 16 -8.26 8.11 -15.56
CA ASP A 16 -8.63 9.52 -15.68
C ASP A 16 -7.96 10.24 -16.87
N ASP A 17 -6.85 9.67 -17.37
CA ASP A 17 -6.27 9.98 -18.68
C ASP A 17 -6.33 8.71 -19.55
N PRO A 18 -7.21 8.66 -20.58
CA PRO A 18 -7.40 7.46 -21.40
C PRO A 18 -6.13 6.99 -22.13
N VAL A 19 -5.26 7.92 -22.55
CA VAL A 19 -4.03 7.59 -23.29
C VAL A 19 -3.00 6.98 -22.34
N GLN A 20 -2.80 7.60 -21.18
CA GLN A 20 -1.87 7.08 -20.19
C GLN A 20 -2.38 5.80 -19.53
N ALA A 21 -3.70 5.65 -19.35
CA ALA A 21 -4.30 4.43 -18.80
C ALA A 21 -4.04 3.22 -19.71
N GLU A 22 -4.21 3.37 -21.02
CA GLU A 22 -3.92 2.31 -21.97
C GLU A 22 -2.41 1.98 -22.01
N ALA A 23 -1.55 3.00 -21.96
CA ALA A 23 -0.10 2.80 -21.87
C ALA A 23 0.30 2.06 -20.57
N ALA A 24 -0.25 2.45 -19.42
CA ALA A 24 0.00 1.79 -18.13
C ALA A 24 -0.45 0.33 -18.14
N LYS A 25 -1.60 0.05 -18.74
CA LYS A 25 -2.12 -1.31 -18.92
C LYS A 25 -1.19 -2.15 -19.78
N GLN A 26 -0.70 -1.62 -20.91
CA GLN A 26 0.25 -2.32 -21.77
C GLN A 26 1.56 -2.63 -21.04
N ILE A 27 2.12 -1.66 -20.31
CA ILE A 27 3.33 -1.85 -19.51
C ILE A 27 3.16 -3.03 -18.54
N ILE A 28 2.03 -3.13 -17.85
CA ILE A 28 1.77 -4.22 -16.89
C ILE A 28 1.56 -5.56 -17.61
N GLN A 29 0.85 -5.57 -18.74
CA GLN A 29 0.60 -6.79 -19.52
C GLN A 29 1.88 -7.41 -20.09
N GLU A 30 2.87 -6.57 -20.46
CA GLU A 30 4.18 -7.02 -20.92
C GLU A 30 4.99 -7.79 -19.85
N GLY A 31 4.63 -7.69 -18.57
CA GLY A 31 5.20 -8.52 -17.51
C GLY A 31 6.46 -7.98 -16.82
N ASP A 32 6.96 -8.73 -15.84
CA ASP A 32 8.24 -8.42 -15.16
C ASP A 32 8.26 -7.01 -14.52
N VAL A 33 7.14 -6.62 -13.91
CA VAL A 33 6.94 -5.31 -13.26
C VAL A 33 7.25 -5.42 -11.77
N PHE A 34 7.91 -4.41 -11.23
CA PHE A 34 8.21 -4.26 -9.81
C PHE A 34 7.56 -2.99 -9.25
N ILE A 35 7.01 -3.11 -8.04
CA ILE A 35 6.40 -1.99 -7.31
C ILE A 35 7.04 -1.91 -5.92
N GLY A 36 7.66 -0.77 -5.62
CA GLY A 36 8.27 -0.51 -4.32
C GLY A 36 7.25 -0.17 -3.23
N VAL A 37 7.62 -0.40 -1.97
CA VAL A 37 6.75 -0.08 -0.82
C VAL A 37 6.47 1.42 -0.71
N THR A 38 7.42 2.26 -1.09
CA THR A 38 7.25 3.73 -1.11
C THR A 38 6.32 4.19 -2.21
N VAL A 39 6.35 3.53 -3.37
CA VAL A 39 5.40 3.76 -4.46
C VAL A 39 3.98 3.42 -4.02
N LEU A 40 3.77 2.29 -3.32
CA LEU A 40 2.46 1.96 -2.76
C LEU A 40 1.96 2.96 -1.72
N LEU A 41 2.87 3.50 -0.89
CA LEU A 41 2.54 4.55 0.08
C LEU A 41 2.04 5.82 -0.62
N GLU A 42 2.73 6.25 -1.69
CA GLU A 42 2.27 7.38 -2.49
C GLU A 42 0.98 7.09 -3.26
N VAL A 43 0.81 5.89 -3.83
CA VAL A 43 -0.42 5.46 -4.51
C VAL A 43 -1.62 5.56 -3.57
N GLU A 44 -1.49 5.05 -2.34
CA GLU A 44 -2.55 5.19 -1.34
C GLU A 44 -2.89 6.66 -1.10
N TRP A 45 -1.86 7.48 -0.86
CA TRP A 45 -2.05 8.89 -0.55
C TRP A 45 -2.73 9.63 -1.69
N VAL A 46 -2.32 9.40 -2.94
CA VAL A 46 -2.91 10.02 -4.14
C VAL A 46 -4.36 9.59 -4.32
N LEU A 47 -4.66 8.29 -4.24
CA LEU A 47 -6.03 7.78 -4.40
C LEU A 47 -6.98 8.35 -3.33
N ARG A 48 -6.53 8.43 -2.08
CA ARG A 48 -7.31 9.00 -0.99
C ARG A 48 -7.48 10.51 -1.13
N ALA A 49 -6.39 11.24 -1.31
CA ALA A 49 -6.39 12.70 -1.24
C ALA A 49 -6.92 13.38 -2.51
N ALA A 50 -6.58 12.85 -3.69
CA ALA A 50 -6.92 13.46 -4.97
C ALA A 50 -8.18 12.84 -5.61
N TYR A 51 -8.42 11.54 -5.41
CA TYR A 51 -9.55 10.83 -6.03
C TYR A 51 -10.66 10.45 -5.03
N GLY A 52 -10.46 10.67 -3.74
CA GLY A 52 -11.49 10.46 -2.72
C GLY A 52 -11.81 9.00 -2.42
N PHE A 53 -10.91 8.07 -2.77
CA PHE A 53 -11.13 6.64 -2.52
C PHE A 53 -11.14 6.35 -1.01
N GLY A 54 -12.06 5.50 -0.57
CA GLY A 54 -12.10 4.98 0.79
C GLY A 54 -11.04 3.90 1.04
N ALA A 55 -10.69 3.67 2.30
CA ALA A 55 -9.66 2.70 2.70
C ALA A 55 -9.88 1.28 2.14
N ASN A 56 -11.14 0.82 2.10
CA ASN A 56 -11.48 -0.49 1.55
C ASN A 56 -11.33 -0.56 0.02
N GLU A 57 -11.66 0.53 -0.69
CA GLU A 57 -11.51 0.63 -2.14
C GLU A 57 -10.03 0.62 -2.53
N ILE A 58 -9.21 1.40 -1.82
CA ILE A 58 -7.75 1.41 -1.98
C ILE A 58 -7.19 0.02 -1.70
N ALA A 59 -7.59 -0.60 -0.59
CA ALA A 59 -7.06 -1.92 -0.23
C ALA A 59 -7.44 -2.99 -1.27
N ALA A 60 -8.65 -2.92 -1.84
CA ALA A 60 -9.05 -3.80 -2.93
C ALA A 60 -8.27 -3.52 -4.23
N ALA A 61 -8.06 -2.26 -4.59
CA ALA A 61 -7.31 -1.86 -5.77
C ALA A 61 -5.84 -2.33 -5.71
N ILE A 62 -5.16 -2.09 -4.59
CA ILE A 62 -3.77 -2.52 -4.39
C ILE A 62 -3.69 -4.06 -4.36
N ARG A 63 -4.63 -4.76 -3.72
CA ARG A 63 -4.67 -6.25 -3.77
C ARG A 63 -4.85 -6.76 -5.19
N GLY A 64 -5.73 -6.14 -5.97
CA GLY A 64 -5.96 -6.51 -7.36
C GLY A 64 -4.70 -6.37 -8.21
N LEU A 65 -3.98 -5.25 -8.05
CA LEU A 65 -2.71 -4.99 -8.74
C LEU A 65 -1.61 -5.96 -8.29
N ALA A 66 -1.43 -6.14 -6.98
CA ALA A 66 -0.41 -7.02 -6.40
C ALA A 66 -0.66 -8.51 -6.70
N GLY A 67 -1.91 -8.88 -6.99
CA GLY A 67 -2.31 -10.25 -7.34
C GLY A 67 -2.09 -10.62 -8.81
N LEU A 68 -1.67 -9.67 -9.66
CA LEU A 68 -1.37 -9.95 -11.06
C LEU A 68 -0.09 -10.78 -11.18
N PRO A 69 -0.06 -11.86 -12.00
CA PRO A 69 1.13 -12.70 -12.15
C PRO A 69 2.32 -11.95 -12.76
N GLN A 70 2.09 -10.80 -13.37
CA GLN A 70 3.10 -9.91 -13.95
C GLN A 70 3.81 -9.02 -12.92
N VAL A 71 3.27 -8.91 -11.70
CA VAL A 71 3.66 -7.91 -10.71
C VAL A 71 4.40 -8.56 -9.54
N THR A 72 5.58 -8.03 -9.26
CA THR A 72 6.35 -8.30 -8.04
C THR A 72 6.26 -7.09 -7.12
N VAL A 73 5.80 -7.29 -5.89
CA VAL A 73 5.72 -6.23 -4.87
C VAL A 73 6.86 -6.38 -3.86
N GLU A 74 7.54 -5.28 -3.59
CA GLU A 74 8.53 -5.21 -2.51
C GLU A 74 7.90 -5.52 -1.16
N GLU A 75 8.51 -6.40 -0.37
CA GLU A 75 8.02 -6.82 0.94
C GLU A 75 6.53 -7.23 0.94
N ALA A 76 6.13 -8.05 -0.04
CA ALA A 76 4.73 -8.44 -0.27
C ALA A 76 3.97 -8.90 0.98
N GLU A 77 4.62 -9.61 1.92
CA GLU A 77 3.98 -10.01 3.18
C GLU A 77 3.65 -8.81 4.08
N ALA A 78 4.56 -7.85 4.20
CA ALA A 78 4.33 -6.64 4.99
C ALA A 78 3.24 -5.77 4.35
N VAL A 79 3.23 -5.66 3.02
CA VAL A 79 2.18 -4.96 2.27
C VAL A 79 0.82 -5.64 2.47
N ALA A 80 0.73 -6.97 2.34
CA ALA A 80 -0.51 -7.70 2.56
C ALA A 80 -1.07 -7.47 3.98
N LYS A 81 -0.20 -7.54 4.98
CA LYS A 81 -0.54 -7.27 6.39
C LYS A 81 -1.02 -5.82 6.59
N ALA A 82 -0.35 -4.86 5.96
CA ALA A 82 -0.76 -3.45 6.00
C ALA A 82 -2.16 -3.26 5.41
N LEU A 83 -2.44 -3.86 4.24
CA LEU A 83 -3.77 -3.79 3.59
C LEU A 83 -4.88 -4.43 4.45
N ASP A 84 -4.56 -5.50 5.19
CA ASP A 84 -5.51 -6.12 6.13
C ASP A 84 -5.84 -5.20 7.33
N TRP A 85 -4.84 -4.48 7.85
CA TRP A 85 -5.05 -3.54 8.95
C TRP A 85 -5.72 -2.25 8.49
N THR A 86 -5.42 -1.78 7.28
CA THR A 86 -6.10 -0.65 6.65
C THR A 86 -7.58 -0.91 6.43
N ALA A 87 -7.93 -2.11 5.96
CA ALA A 87 -9.34 -2.52 5.82
C ALA A 87 -10.10 -2.58 7.16
N LYS A 88 -9.36 -2.67 8.28
CA LYS A 88 -9.89 -2.64 9.66
C LYS A 88 -9.80 -1.24 10.30
N GLY A 89 -9.49 -0.21 9.52
CA GLY A 89 -9.54 1.19 9.93
C GLY A 89 -8.21 1.79 10.41
N MET A 90 -7.08 1.12 10.23
CA MET A 90 -5.75 1.75 10.40
C MET A 90 -5.42 2.62 9.18
N ASP A 91 -4.64 3.69 9.37
CA ASP A 91 -4.05 4.40 8.23
C ASP A 91 -3.05 3.48 7.51
N PHE A 92 -2.95 3.55 6.18
CA PHE A 92 -2.08 2.64 5.43
C PHE A 92 -0.59 2.87 5.71
N ALA A 93 -0.15 4.11 5.87
CA ALA A 93 1.25 4.39 6.18
C ALA A 93 1.59 3.86 7.58
N ASP A 94 0.73 4.11 8.57
CA ASP A 94 0.88 3.55 9.92
C ASP A 94 0.93 2.02 9.91
N ALA A 95 0.02 1.40 9.15
CA ALA A 95 -0.05 -0.05 9.03
C ALA A 95 1.22 -0.63 8.39
N LEU A 96 1.74 0.02 7.36
CA LEU A 96 2.95 -0.41 6.66
C LEU A 96 4.20 -0.23 7.52
N HIS A 97 4.35 0.90 8.21
CA HIS A 97 5.45 1.11 9.16
C HIS A 97 5.46 0.01 10.23
N LEU A 98 4.30 -0.27 10.81
CA LEU A 98 4.17 -1.28 11.86
C LEU A 98 4.37 -2.70 11.32
N ALA A 99 3.88 -3.02 10.13
CA ALA A 99 4.01 -4.34 9.51
C ALA A 99 5.49 -4.67 9.19
N ARG A 100 6.27 -3.67 8.77
CA ARG A 100 7.70 -3.81 8.48
C ARG A 100 8.55 -3.89 9.75
N ALA A 101 8.08 -3.32 10.86
CA ALA A 101 8.79 -3.32 12.14
C ALA A 101 8.54 -4.57 13.02
N GLN A 102 7.84 -5.60 12.52
CA GLN A 102 7.51 -6.79 13.33
C GLN A 102 8.73 -7.58 13.82
N HIS A 103 9.89 -7.40 13.19
CA HIS A 103 11.15 -8.04 13.57
C HIS A 103 11.92 -7.24 14.65
N CYS A 104 11.47 -6.03 15.00
CA CYS A 104 12.08 -5.18 16.01
C CYS A 104 11.66 -5.60 17.44
N SER A 105 12.38 -5.13 18.45
CA SER A 105 12.02 -5.37 19.86
C SER A 105 10.81 -4.54 20.34
N ALA A 106 10.57 -3.38 19.73
CA ALA A 106 9.42 -2.52 19.97
C ALA A 106 9.18 -1.56 18.79
N PHE A 107 7.95 -1.07 18.65
CA PHE A 107 7.59 0.08 17.82
C PHE A 107 7.25 1.26 18.72
N VAL A 108 8.04 2.33 18.68
CA VAL A 108 7.87 3.51 19.55
C VAL A 108 7.27 4.66 18.74
N THR A 109 6.24 5.32 19.26
CA THR A 109 5.56 6.43 18.58
C THR A 109 5.02 7.46 19.56
N PHE A 110 4.87 8.72 19.12
CA PHE A 110 4.09 9.73 19.82
C PHE A 110 2.60 9.70 19.41
N ASP A 111 2.25 8.92 18.37
CA ASP A 111 0.88 8.76 17.93
C ASP A 111 0.14 7.75 18.81
N ARG A 112 -0.61 8.28 19.77
CA ARG A 112 -1.47 7.49 20.67
C ARG A 112 -2.61 6.79 19.94
N LYS A 113 -3.10 7.33 18.80
CA LYS A 113 -4.15 6.70 17.99
C LYS A 113 -3.61 5.47 17.26
N LEU A 114 -2.43 5.59 16.65
CA LEU A 114 -1.72 4.44 16.05
C LEU A 114 -1.52 3.35 17.10
N ALA A 115 -0.91 3.70 18.24
CA ALA A 115 -0.66 2.74 19.31
C ALA A 115 -1.93 2.08 19.84
N SER A 116 -3.03 2.82 19.93
CA SER A 116 -4.34 2.27 20.32
C SER A 116 -4.86 1.26 19.30
N LYS A 117 -4.83 1.61 18.00
CA LYS A 117 -5.27 0.71 16.92
C LYS A 117 -4.40 -0.54 16.82
N ALA A 118 -3.10 -0.44 17.08
CA ALA A 118 -2.15 -1.55 16.98
C ALA A 118 -2.39 -2.70 17.97
N LYS A 119 -3.06 -2.45 19.11
CA LYS A 119 -3.29 -3.43 20.19
C LYS A 119 -4.03 -4.70 19.75
N GLY A 120 -4.71 -4.68 18.61
CA GLY A 120 -5.42 -5.85 18.05
C GLY A 120 -4.70 -6.54 16.89
N PHE A 121 -3.51 -6.09 16.50
CA PHE A 121 -2.92 -6.43 15.20
C PHE A 121 -1.44 -6.83 15.26
N ALA A 122 -0.63 -6.09 16.01
CA ALA A 122 0.82 -6.25 16.00
C ALA A 122 1.29 -7.30 17.02
N GLN A 123 2.32 -8.06 16.63
CA GLN A 123 3.04 -8.96 17.52
C GLN A 123 4.16 -8.22 18.26
N VAL A 124 4.74 -7.19 17.62
CA VAL A 124 5.73 -6.31 18.26
C VAL A 124 5.05 -5.40 19.30
N PRO A 125 5.62 -5.22 20.50
CA PRO A 125 5.12 -4.25 21.47
C PRO A 125 5.08 -2.84 20.88
N VAL A 126 3.94 -2.16 20.99
CA VAL A 126 3.77 -0.77 20.54
C VAL A 126 3.72 0.16 21.74
N ILE A 127 4.72 1.04 21.85
CA ILE A 127 4.92 1.94 22.98
C ILE A 127 4.58 3.36 22.54
N ALA A 128 3.55 3.95 23.16
CA ALA A 128 3.24 5.37 22.99
C ALA A 128 3.95 6.18 24.08
N LEU A 129 4.67 7.23 23.69
CA LEU A 129 5.26 8.23 24.58
C LEU A 129 4.31 9.43 24.78
#